data_AF-G3MP46-F1
#
_entry.id   AF-G3MP46-F1
#
_cell.length_a   1.000
_cell.length_b   1.000
_cell.length_c   1.000
_cell.angle_alpha   90.00
_cell.angle_beta   90.00
_cell.angle_gamma   90.00
#
_symmetry.space_group_name_H-M   'P 1'
#
loop_
_entity.id
_entity.type
_entity.pdbx_description
1 polymer ?
#
loop_
_entity_poly.entity_id
_entity_poly.type
_entity_poly.pdbx_seq_one_letter_code
_entity_poly.pdbx_strand_id
1 'polypeptide(L)'
;MDFQHRPGGKTGSGGVASWSESNRDRRERLRQLALETIDLQKDPYFMKNHLGSYECKLCLTLHNNEGSYLAHTQGKKHQANLARRAAKEAKDSPIQPAPAKPRVDIKKFVKIGRPGYRVTKQRDGETGQQSLLFQVDYPEVNDNVVPRHRFMSAYEQKVEPPDKKWQYLLFAAEPYETIAFKVPSREVDKSEGKFWTLWNRDSKQFFLQFSFKLEAKPKILAPGASHNMQALQPPPPPPPPSGSGSSG
;
A
#
# COMPACT_ATOMS: atom_id res chain seq x y z
N MET A 1 -1.22 -15.98 92.39
CA MET A 1 -0.62 -16.01 91.03
C MET A 1 -1.76 -16.11 90.03
N ASP A 2 -1.90 -15.11 89.17
CA ASP A 2 -2.89 -15.07 88.10
C ASP A 2 -2.45 -15.98 86.93
N PHE A 3 -3.39 -16.70 86.34
CA PHE A 3 -3.14 -17.63 85.23
C PHE A 3 -3.90 -17.22 83.95
N GLN A 4 -4.43 -16.00 83.88
CA GLN A 4 -5.34 -15.58 82.81
C GLN A 4 -4.66 -15.15 81.49
N HIS A 5 -3.34 -14.96 81.43
CA HIS A 5 -2.67 -14.33 80.28
C HIS A 5 -1.57 -15.17 79.61
N ARG A 6 -1.66 -16.51 79.63
CA ARG A 6 -0.75 -17.36 78.85
C ARG A 6 -1.42 -17.75 77.52
N PRO A 7 -0.96 -17.25 76.35
CA PRO A 7 -1.45 -17.71 75.05
C PRO A 7 -0.97 -19.15 74.82
N GLY A 8 -1.68 -20.11 75.43
CA GLY A 8 -1.51 -21.53 75.21
C GLY A 8 -2.35 -21.98 74.03
N GLY A 9 -1.70 -22.38 72.93
CA GLY A 9 -2.36 -23.13 71.87
C GLY A 9 -3.00 -24.38 72.44
N LYS A 10 -4.28 -24.63 72.10
CA LYS A 10 -5.01 -25.82 72.55
C LYS A 10 -4.31 -27.07 72.02
N THR A 11 -4.07 -28.04 72.90
CA THR A 11 -3.58 -29.36 72.47
C THR A 11 -4.59 -29.96 71.48
N GLY A 12 -4.15 -30.27 70.26
CA GLY A 12 -5.01 -30.72 69.16
C GLY A 12 -5.47 -29.63 68.18
N SER A 13 -5.25 -28.34 68.45
CA SER A 13 -5.35 -27.32 67.39
C SER A 13 -4.05 -27.35 66.59
N GLY A 14 -4.11 -27.85 65.35
CA GLY A 14 -2.98 -27.77 64.42
C GLY A 14 -2.35 -26.38 64.45
N GLY A 15 -1.02 -26.32 64.42
CA GLY A 15 -0.26 -25.09 64.63
C GLY A 15 -0.78 -23.93 63.78
N VAL A 16 -0.67 -22.70 64.29
CA VAL A 16 -1.02 -21.49 63.53
C VAL A 16 -0.16 -21.49 62.27
N ALA A 17 -0.80 -21.59 61.10
CA ALA A 17 -0.10 -21.60 59.82
C ALA A 17 0.86 -20.41 59.75
N SER A 18 2.09 -20.68 59.34
CA SER A 18 3.09 -19.63 59.21
C SER A 18 2.61 -18.57 58.21
N TRP A 19 3.12 -17.35 58.33
CA TRP A 19 2.72 -16.24 57.45
C TRP A 19 2.94 -16.55 55.96
N SER A 20 3.98 -17.35 55.65
CA SER A 20 4.25 -17.85 54.30
C SER A 20 3.21 -18.84 53.79
N GLU A 21 2.76 -19.78 54.63
CA GLU A 21 1.72 -20.76 54.29
C GLU A 21 0.37 -20.09 54.08
N SER A 22 -0.02 -19.18 54.99
CA SER A 22 -1.25 -18.41 54.87
C SER A 22 -1.31 -17.56 53.58
N ASN A 23 -0.18 -16.97 53.17
CA ASN A 23 -0.09 -16.21 51.92
C ASN A 23 -0.07 -17.08 50.67
N ARG A 24 0.41 -18.32 50.77
CA ARG A 24 0.36 -19.29 49.66
C ARG A 24 -1.07 -19.76 49.44
N ASP A 25 -1.75 -20.15 50.51
CA ASP A 25 -3.17 -20.56 50.49
C ASP A 25 -4.07 -19.44 49.94
N ARG A 26 -3.88 -18.19 50.44
CA ARG A 26 -4.60 -17.03 49.91
C ARG A 26 -4.40 -16.83 48.41
N ARG A 27 -3.17 -16.95 47.90
CA ARG A 27 -2.87 -16.80 46.47
C ARG A 27 -3.49 -17.91 45.63
N GLU A 28 -3.46 -19.14 46.13
CA GLU A 28 -4.04 -20.31 45.45
C GLU A 28 -5.56 -20.22 45.39
N ARG A 29 -6.20 -19.80 46.48
CA ARG A 29 -7.64 -19.56 46.53
C ARG A 29 -8.09 -18.43 45.61
N LEU A 30 -7.38 -17.29 45.59
CA LEU A 30 -7.66 -16.20 44.66
C LEU A 30 -7.53 -16.63 43.20
N ARG A 31 -6.56 -17.50 42.90
CA ARG A 31 -6.39 -18.08 41.56
C ARG A 31 -7.55 -18.99 41.19
N GLN A 32 -8.04 -19.83 42.11
CA GLN A 32 -9.20 -20.69 41.85
C GLN A 32 -10.47 -19.88 41.58
N LEU A 33 -10.73 -18.84 42.38
CA LEU A 33 -11.86 -17.93 42.16
C LEU A 33 -11.79 -17.21 40.79
N ALA A 34 -10.58 -16.83 40.36
CA ALA A 34 -10.37 -16.23 39.04
C ALA A 34 -10.60 -17.22 37.88
N LEU A 35 -10.23 -18.49 38.05
CA LEU A 35 -10.46 -19.55 37.06
C LEU A 35 -11.94 -19.93 36.94
N GLU A 36 -12.68 -19.87 38.05
CA GLU A 36 -14.12 -20.14 38.07
C GLU A 36 -14.93 -19.05 37.35
N THR A 37 -14.44 -17.80 37.37
CA THR A 37 -15.12 -16.64 36.77
C THR A 37 -14.80 -16.41 35.30
N ILE A 38 -13.65 -16.90 34.82
CA ILE A 38 -13.19 -16.70 33.45
C ILE A 38 -12.96 -18.05 32.78
N ASP A 39 -13.85 -18.40 31.85
CA ASP A 39 -13.67 -19.56 30.99
C ASP A 39 -12.59 -19.28 29.94
N LEU A 40 -11.39 -19.82 30.17
CA LEU A 40 -10.22 -19.73 29.30
C LEU A 40 -10.46 -20.29 27.89
N GLN A 41 -11.39 -21.24 27.73
CA GLN A 41 -11.66 -21.83 26.42
C GLN A 41 -12.43 -20.87 25.50
N LYS A 42 -13.08 -19.84 26.06
CA LYS A 42 -13.78 -18.81 25.28
C LYS A 42 -12.86 -17.69 24.78
N ASP A 43 -11.61 -17.64 25.26
CA ASP A 43 -10.63 -16.66 24.77
C ASP A 43 -10.11 -17.11 23.40
N PRO A 44 -10.39 -16.36 22.31
CA PRO A 44 -9.97 -16.73 20.95
C PRO A 44 -8.44 -16.73 20.75
N TYR A 45 -7.68 -16.18 21.69
CA TYR A 45 -6.22 -16.12 21.64
C TYR A 45 -5.52 -17.13 22.55
N PHE A 46 -6.27 -17.88 23.36
CA PHE A 46 -5.74 -18.93 24.24
C PHE A 46 -5.48 -20.22 23.45
N MET A 47 -4.30 -20.81 23.64
CA MET A 47 -3.95 -22.11 23.05
C MET A 47 -3.13 -22.94 24.03
N LYS A 48 -3.39 -24.25 24.09
CA LYS A 48 -2.57 -25.21 24.82
C LYS A 48 -1.67 -25.95 23.85
N ASN A 49 -0.37 -25.92 24.09
CA ASN A 49 0.58 -26.65 23.28
C ASN A 49 0.55 -28.15 23.57
N HIS A 50 1.03 -28.92 22.58
CA HIS A 50 1.27 -30.35 22.70
C HIS A 50 2.25 -30.73 23.84
N LEU A 51 3.07 -29.79 24.30
CA LEU A 51 3.99 -29.95 25.46
C LEU A 51 3.36 -29.56 26.81
N GLY A 52 2.08 -29.19 26.83
CA GLY A 52 1.36 -28.82 28.05
C GLY A 52 1.55 -27.37 28.52
N SER A 53 2.38 -26.57 27.85
CA SER A 53 2.49 -25.12 28.07
C SER A 53 1.31 -24.34 27.46
N TYR A 54 1.05 -23.14 27.98
CA TYR A 54 -0.03 -22.27 27.54
C TYR A 54 0.53 -21.13 26.69
N GLU A 55 -0.12 -20.80 25.58
CA GLU A 55 0.31 -19.74 24.68
C GLU A 55 -0.76 -18.67 24.49
N CYS A 56 -0.30 -17.43 24.33
CA CYS A 56 -1.11 -16.31 23.85
C CYS A 56 -0.81 -16.04 22.38
N LYS A 57 -1.73 -16.42 21.49
CA LYS A 57 -1.58 -16.24 20.03
C LYS A 57 -1.52 -14.77 19.61
N LEU A 58 -2.10 -13.87 20.42
CA LEU A 58 -2.05 -12.43 20.16
C LEU A 58 -0.67 -11.83 20.41
N CYS A 59 0.01 -12.28 21.47
CA CYS A 59 1.27 -11.71 21.94
C CYS A 59 2.49 -12.58 21.62
N LEU A 60 2.29 -13.81 21.15
CA LEU A 60 3.33 -14.82 20.94
C LEU A 60 4.15 -15.07 22.21
N THR A 61 3.47 -15.22 23.34
CA THR A 61 4.10 -15.47 24.65
C THR A 61 3.72 -16.84 25.19
N LEU A 62 4.71 -17.51 25.77
CA LEU A 62 4.57 -18.79 26.45
C LEU A 62 4.36 -18.57 27.95
N HIS A 63 3.48 -19.36 28.55
CA HIS A 63 3.13 -19.32 29.95
C HIS A 63 3.19 -20.73 30.54
N ASN A 64 3.86 -20.87 31.68
CA ASN A 64 4.06 -22.17 32.32
C ASN A 64 2.80 -22.67 33.04
N ASN A 65 1.86 -21.77 33.35
CA ASN A 65 0.65 -22.11 34.07
C ASN A 65 -0.52 -21.20 33.63
N GLU A 66 -1.75 -21.68 33.78
CA GLU A 66 -2.97 -20.95 33.37
C GLU A 66 -3.11 -19.59 34.08
N GLY A 67 -2.69 -19.53 35.35
CA GLY A 67 -2.69 -18.28 36.11
C GLY A 67 -1.74 -17.22 35.54
N SER A 68 -0.58 -17.62 35.01
CA SER A 68 0.36 -16.72 34.33
C SER A 68 -0.24 -16.21 33.01
N TYR A 69 -1.00 -17.05 32.31
CA TYR A 69 -1.75 -16.62 31.12
C TYR A 69 -2.86 -15.61 31.48
N LEU A 70 -3.66 -15.88 32.52
CA LEU A 70 -4.71 -14.96 32.99
C LEU A 70 -4.15 -13.61 33.46
N ALA A 71 -3.03 -13.61 34.18
CA ALA A 71 -2.36 -12.36 34.57
C ALA A 71 -1.81 -11.62 33.34
N HIS A 72 -1.40 -12.34 32.30
CA HIS A 72 -0.92 -11.74 31.05
C HIS A 72 -2.03 -11.05 30.25
N THR A 73 -3.24 -11.63 30.16
CA THR A 73 -4.36 -11.02 29.40
C THR A 73 -4.81 -9.69 30.00
N GLN A 74 -4.71 -9.55 31.33
CA GLN A 74 -4.95 -8.30 32.04
C GLN A 74 -3.78 -7.30 31.94
N GLY A 75 -2.65 -7.71 31.36
CA GLY A 75 -1.46 -6.87 31.22
C GLY A 75 -1.57 -5.82 30.11
N LYS A 76 -0.94 -4.66 30.33
CA LYS A 76 -0.94 -3.52 29.38
C LYS A 76 -0.47 -3.91 27.96
N LYS A 77 0.52 -4.80 27.85
CA LYS A 77 1.06 -5.25 26.56
C LYS A 77 0.01 -6.03 25.75
N HIS A 78 -0.75 -6.91 26.41
CA HIS A 78 -1.81 -7.67 25.78
C HIS A 78 -2.94 -6.75 25.31
N GLN A 79 -3.39 -5.84 26.17
CA GLN A 79 -4.42 -4.84 25.84
C GLN A 79 -4.00 -3.92 24.68
N ALA A 80 -2.74 -3.47 24.64
CA ALA A 80 -2.22 -2.67 23.53
C ALA A 80 -2.15 -3.45 22.21
N ASN A 81 -1.91 -4.76 22.25
CA ASN A 81 -1.93 -5.60 21.05
C ASN A 81 -3.36 -5.86 20.57
N LEU A 82 -4.34 -6.02 21.47
CA LEU A 82 -5.77 -6.10 21.13
C LEU A 82 -6.21 -4.83 20.40
N ALA A 83 -5.90 -3.65 20.97
CA ALA A 83 -6.25 -2.38 20.36
C ALA A 83 -5.60 -2.20 18.97
N ARG A 84 -4.33 -2.60 18.82
CA ARG A 84 -3.64 -2.57 17.51
C ARG A 84 -4.26 -3.51 16.49
N ARG A 85 -4.70 -4.70 16.91
CA ARG A 85 -5.38 -5.66 16.04
C ARG A 85 -6.76 -5.14 15.64
N ALA A 86 -7.56 -4.65 16.57
CA ALA A 86 -8.85 -4.03 16.29
C ALA A 86 -8.71 -2.83 15.32
N ALA A 87 -7.69 -2.00 15.48
CA ALA A 87 -7.43 -0.89 14.56
C ALA A 87 -6.99 -1.35 13.16
N LYS A 88 -6.25 -2.47 13.05
CA LYS A 88 -5.88 -3.07 11.77
C LYS A 88 -7.09 -3.73 11.11
N GLU A 89 -7.90 -4.48 11.85
CA GLU A 89 -9.13 -5.11 11.36
C GLU A 89 -10.21 -4.08 11.02
N ALA A 90 -10.24 -2.91 11.65
CA ALA A 90 -11.11 -1.81 11.23
C ALA A 90 -10.66 -1.18 9.90
N LYS A 91 -9.35 -1.17 9.62
CA LYS A 91 -8.79 -0.69 8.34
C LYS A 91 -8.87 -1.72 7.22
N ASP A 92 -8.73 -3.00 7.57
CA ASP A 92 -8.74 -4.16 6.66
C ASP A 92 -10.12 -4.82 6.57
N SER A 93 -11.08 -4.38 7.39
CA SER A 93 -12.49 -4.69 7.19
C SER A 93 -12.79 -4.32 5.76
N PRO A 94 -13.25 -5.29 4.94
CA PRO A 94 -13.59 -5.00 3.56
C PRO A 94 -14.52 -3.80 3.61
N ILE A 95 -14.20 -2.79 2.81
CA ILE A 95 -15.15 -1.76 2.41
C ILE A 95 -16.46 -2.51 2.22
N GLN A 96 -17.40 -2.35 3.18
CA GLN A 96 -18.77 -2.80 3.04
C GLN A 96 -19.14 -2.42 1.61
N PRO A 97 -19.55 -3.36 0.74
CA PRO A 97 -19.69 -3.10 -0.68
C PRO A 97 -20.41 -1.78 -0.79
N ALA A 98 -19.67 -0.74 -1.24
CA ALA A 98 -20.22 0.59 -1.38
C ALA A 98 -21.52 0.40 -2.16
N PRO A 99 -22.63 1.06 -1.76
CA PRO A 99 -23.94 0.84 -2.35
C PRO A 99 -23.74 0.71 -3.85
N ALA A 100 -24.07 -0.47 -4.38
CA ALA A 100 -23.65 -0.91 -5.70
C ALA A 100 -23.90 0.26 -6.65
N LYS A 101 -22.81 0.86 -7.16
CA LYS A 101 -22.93 1.94 -8.14
C LYS A 101 -23.91 1.40 -9.18
N PRO A 102 -25.00 2.12 -9.48
CA PRO A 102 -26.07 1.60 -10.31
C PRO A 102 -25.43 0.99 -11.54
N ARG A 103 -25.55 -0.34 -11.65
CA ARG A 103 -25.05 -1.07 -12.80
C ARG A 103 -25.89 -0.58 -13.96
N VAL A 104 -25.35 0.37 -14.72
CA VAL A 104 -26.00 0.84 -15.94
C VAL A 104 -26.18 -0.39 -16.80
N ASP A 105 -27.43 -0.76 -17.06
CA ASP A 105 -27.76 -1.86 -17.95
C ASP A 105 -27.10 -1.57 -19.31
N ILE A 106 -26.11 -2.40 -19.65
CA ILE A 106 -25.37 -2.27 -20.90
C ILE A 106 -26.33 -2.69 -22.00
N LYS A 107 -26.92 -1.71 -22.67
CA LYS A 107 -27.75 -1.93 -23.85
C LYS A 107 -26.92 -2.68 -24.89
N LYS A 108 -27.41 -3.84 -25.33
CA LYS A 108 -26.76 -4.67 -26.35
C LYS A 108 -27.27 -4.26 -27.72
N PHE A 109 -26.39 -3.77 -28.57
CA PHE A 109 -26.71 -3.35 -29.94
C PHE A 109 -26.07 -4.28 -30.95
N VAL A 110 -26.71 -4.44 -32.11
CA VAL A 110 -26.12 -5.11 -33.26
C VAL A 110 -25.04 -4.18 -33.82
N LYS A 111 -23.79 -4.65 -33.87
CA LYS A 111 -22.68 -3.84 -34.38
C LYS A 111 -22.73 -3.83 -35.90
N ILE A 112 -22.69 -2.65 -36.50
CA ILE A 112 -22.82 -2.45 -37.95
C ILE A 112 -21.49 -2.58 -38.71
N GLY A 113 -20.37 -2.64 -38.00
CA GLY A 113 -19.04 -2.81 -38.57
C GLY A 113 -18.05 -1.75 -38.12
N ARG A 114 -16.96 -1.58 -38.88
CA ARG A 114 -15.87 -0.65 -38.57
C ARG A 114 -16.13 0.73 -39.18
N PRO A 115 -15.90 1.83 -38.44
CA PRO A 115 -16.06 3.18 -38.97
C PRO A 115 -14.94 3.52 -39.97
N GLY A 116 -15.23 4.46 -40.87
CA GLY A 116 -14.23 5.03 -41.76
C GLY A 116 -13.25 5.91 -40.99
N TYR A 117 -11.98 5.92 -41.37
CA TYR A 117 -10.98 6.75 -40.71
C TYR A 117 -9.91 7.28 -41.65
N ARG A 118 -9.33 8.42 -41.27
CA ARG A 118 -8.16 9.02 -41.89
C ARG A 118 -7.18 9.46 -40.80
N VAL A 119 -5.90 9.12 -40.99
CA VAL A 119 -4.83 9.49 -40.06
C VAL A 119 -3.80 10.34 -40.80
N THR A 120 -3.59 11.55 -40.31
CA THR A 120 -2.61 12.48 -40.87
C THR A 120 -1.45 12.64 -39.89
N LYS A 121 -0.24 12.34 -40.35
CA LYS A 121 0.99 12.63 -39.61
C LYS A 121 1.41 14.05 -39.93
N GLN A 122 1.60 14.87 -38.91
CA GLN A 122 1.96 16.27 -39.06
C GLN A 122 3.26 16.54 -38.32
N ARG A 123 3.97 17.58 -38.76
CA ARG A 123 5.14 18.12 -38.09
C ARG A 123 4.99 19.62 -38.03
N ASP A 124 5.06 20.17 -36.82
CA ASP A 124 5.08 21.60 -36.59
C ASP A 124 6.38 22.19 -37.16
N GLY A 125 6.26 23.22 -38.02
CA GLY A 125 7.38 23.82 -38.73
C GLY A 125 8.32 24.62 -37.83
N GLU A 126 7.79 25.22 -36.76
CA GLU A 126 8.59 26.04 -35.84
C GLU A 126 9.27 25.19 -34.78
N THR A 127 8.50 24.28 -34.15
CA THR A 127 8.99 23.49 -33.02
C THR A 127 9.58 22.14 -33.45
N GLY A 128 9.33 21.70 -34.68
CA GLY A 128 9.71 20.36 -35.14
C GLY A 128 8.94 19.21 -34.49
N GLN A 129 7.96 19.52 -33.63
CA GLN A 129 7.15 18.53 -32.92
C GLN A 129 6.33 17.70 -33.90
N GLN A 130 6.30 16.39 -33.68
CA GLN A 130 5.47 15.48 -34.46
C GLN A 130 4.09 15.40 -33.83
N SER A 131 3.04 15.45 -34.64
CA SER A 131 1.65 15.30 -34.21
C SER A 131 0.91 14.29 -35.09
N LEU A 132 -0.16 13.75 -34.52
CA LEU A 132 -1.08 12.86 -35.21
C LEU A 132 -2.47 13.47 -35.13
N LEU A 133 -3.12 13.60 -36.29
CA LEU A 133 -4.52 13.97 -36.42
C LEU A 133 -5.32 12.75 -36.89
N PHE A 134 -6.30 12.37 -36.10
CA PHE A 134 -7.25 11.32 -36.40
C PHE A 134 -8.58 11.97 -36.77
N GLN A 135 -9.12 11.56 -37.90
CA GLN A 135 -10.48 11.84 -38.32
C GLN A 135 -11.19 10.49 -38.43
N VAL A 136 -12.29 10.32 -37.72
CA VAL A 136 -13.11 9.11 -37.74
C VAL A 136 -14.54 9.48 -38.11
N ASP A 137 -15.05 8.89 -39.17
CA ASP A 137 -16.37 9.16 -39.73
C ASP A 137 -17.38 8.13 -39.21
N TYR A 138 -18.49 8.63 -38.63
CA TYR A 138 -19.53 7.82 -37.99
C TYR A 138 -20.93 8.12 -38.56
N PRO A 139 -21.19 7.92 -39.87
CA PRO A 139 -22.43 8.36 -40.53
C PRO A 139 -23.73 7.80 -39.90
N GLU A 140 -23.69 6.57 -39.42
CA GLU A 140 -24.83 5.88 -38.79
C GLU A 140 -24.85 5.94 -37.25
N VAL A 141 -24.10 6.85 -36.60
CA VAL A 141 -24.18 7.01 -35.15
C VAL A 141 -25.52 7.62 -34.73
N ASN A 142 -26.04 7.17 -33.58
CA ASN A 142 -27.22 7.73 -32.94
C ASN A 142 -26.95 9.14 -32.40
N ASP A 143 -27.93 10.06 -32.50
CA ASP A 143 -27.74 11.48 -32.15
C ASP A 143 -27.41 11.73 -30.67
N ASN A 144 -27.77 10.77 -29.79
CA ASN A 144 -27.49 10.83 -28.35
C ASN A 144 -26.12 10.26 -27.96
N VAL A 145 -25.38 9.67 -28.91
CA VAL A 145 -24.09 9.04 -28.65
C VAL A 145 -22.97 9.96 -29.10
N VAL A 146 -22.05 10.24 -28.17
CA VAL A 146 -20.82 10.99 -28.46
C VAL A 146 -19.66 9.99 -28.49
N PRO A 147 -18.88 9.94 -29.57
CA PRO A 147 -17.69 9.08 -29.65
C PRO A 147 -16.72 9.34 -28.50
N ARG A 148 -16.10 8.27 -28.00
CA ARG A 148 -15.10 8.33 -26.93
C ARG A 148 -13.78 7.79 -27.42
N HIS A 149 -12.71 8.25 -26.79
CA HIS A 149 -11.37 7.75 -27.03
C HIS A 149 -10.67 7.36 -25.74
N ARG A 150 -9.67 6.49 -25.84
CA ARG A 150 -8.84 6.08 -24.69
C ARG A 150 -7.46 5.62 -25.15
N PHE A 151 -6.41 6.04 -24.45
CA PHE A 151 -5.08 5.42 -24.54
C PHE A 151 -5.05 4.15 -23.67
N MET A 152 -4.62 3.05 -24.27
CA MET A 152 -4.50 1.74 -23.66
C MET A 152 -3.06 1.26 -23.78
N SER A 153 -2.54 0.68 -22.70
CA SER A 153 -1.19 0.11 -22.71
C SER A 153 -1.14 -1.20 -23.50
N ALA A 154 0.05 -1.56 -24.01
CA ALA A 154 0.22 -2.83 -24.74
C ALA A 154 -0.05 -4.09 -23.90
N TYR A 155 -0.05 -3.99 -22.57
CA TYR A 155 -0.36 -5.09 -21.64
C TYR A 155 -1.85 -5.35 -21.45
N GLU A 156 -2.70 -4.36 -21.75
CA GLU A 156 -4.15 -4.49 -21.59
C GLU A 156 -4.81 -5.22 -22.77
N GLN A 157 -4.22 -5.12 -23.96
CA GLN A 157 -4.73 -5.80 -25.14
C GLN A 157 -4.35 -7.30 -25.15
N LYS A 158 -5.18 -8.13 -25.78
CA LYS A 158 -4.99 -9.59 -25.87
C LYS A 158 -4.79 -10.11 -27.29
N VAL A 159 -4.68 -9.20 -28.28
CA VAL A 159 -4.64 -9.56 -29.71
C VAL A 159 -3.21 -9.84 -30.16
N GLU A 160 -2.29 -8.91 -29.92
CA GLU A 160 -0.87 -9.08 -30.23
C GLU A 160 -0.04 -9.26 -28.94
N PRO A 161 1.16 -9.86 -29.02
CA PRO A 161 2.11 -9.88 -27.92
C PRO A 161 2.38 -8.47 -27.36
N PRO A 162 2.46 -8.29 -26.03
CA PRO A 162 2.72 -6.98 -25.44
C PRO A 162 4.11 -6.42 -25.80
N ASP A 163 4.16 -5.23 -26.40
CA ASP A 163 5.38 -4.47 -26.65
C ASP A 163 5.30 -3.07 -26.01
N LYS A 164 6.21 -2.80 -25.05
CA LYS A 164 6.29 -1.53 -24.31
C LYS A 164 6.56 -0.31 -25.21
N LYS A 165 7.12 -0.51 -26.41
CA LYS A 165 7.41 0.59 -27.33
C LYS A 165 6.15 1.22 -27.92
N TRP A 166 5.01 0.56 -27.78
CA TRP A 166 3.74 0.96 -28.36
C TRP A 166 2.64 1.13 -27.32
N GLN A 167 1.72 2.02 -27.65
CA GLN A 167 0.42 2.19 -27.00
C GLN A 167 -0.66 2.07 -28.06
N TYR A 168 -1.88 1.81 -27.62
CA TYR A 168 -3.04 1.72 -28.51
C TYR A 168 -4.00 2.85 -28.19
N LEU A 169 -4.32 3.65 -29.20
CA LEU A 169 -5.35 4.68 -29.12
C LEU A 169 -6.66 4.10 -29.64
N LEU A 170 -7.65 3.95 -28.77
CA LEU A 170 -8.95 3.39 -29.11
C LEU A 170 -9.95 4.50 -29.37
N PHE A 171 -10.84 4.26 -30.34
CA PHE A 171 -12.05 5.04 -30.57
C PHE A 171 -13.25 4.11 -30.50
N ALA A 172 -14.27 4.52 -29.75
CA ALA A 172 -15.49 3.77 -29.56
C ALA A 172 -16.71 4.69 -29.69
N ALA A 173 -17.63 4.30 -30.57
CA ALA A 173 -18.95 4.87 -30.67
C ALA A 173 -19.92 3.74 -31.05
N GLU A 174 -21.05 3.66 -30.39
CA GLU A 174 -22.10 2.71 -30.73
C GLU A 174 -22.89 3.24 -31.94
N PRO A 175 -23.27 2.41 -32.93
CA PRO A 175 -23.18 0.94 -32.98
C PRO A 175 -21.91 0.39 -33.64
N TYR A 176 -20.89 1.20 -33.86
CA TYR A 176 -19.67 0.77 -34.52
C TYR A 176 -18.78 -0.13 -33.64
N GLU A 177 -17.94 -0.91 -34.29
CA GLU A 177 -16.84 -1.60 -33.64
C GLU A 177 -15.80 -0.61 -33.12
N THR A 178 -15.24 -0.91 -31.96
CA THR A 178 -14.11 -0.16 -31.43
C THR A 178 -12.89 -0.38 -32.32
N ILE A 179 -12.32 0.70 -32.84
CA ILE A 179 -11.06 0.67 -33.59
C ILE A 179 -9.91 1.09 -32.69
N ALA A 180 -8.73 0.56 -32.97
CA ALA A 180 -7.51 0.88 -32.23
C ALA A 180 -6.37 1.19 -33.20
N PHE A 181 -5.58 2.22 -32.89
CA PHE A 181 -4.39 2.58 -33.63
C PHE A 181 -3.15 2.33 -32.79
N LYS A 182 -2.17 1.67 -33.38
CA LYS A 182 -0.85 1.47 -32.78
C LYS A 182 -0.05 2.77 -32.87
N VAL A 183 0.28 3.36 -31.73
CA VAL A 183 0.95 4.65 -31.60
C VAL A 183 2.23 4.45 -30.78
N PRO A 184 3.36 5.11 -31.11
CA PRO A 184 4.56 5.06 -30.28
C PRO A 184 4.24 5.47 -28.84
N SER A 185 4.82 4.77 -27.86
CA SER A 185 4.65 5.05 -26.42
C SER A 185 5.43 6.29 -25.95
N ARG A 186 5.49 7.34 -26.77
CA ARG A 186 6.11 8.63 -26.45
C ARG A 186 5.14 9.49 -25.64
N GLU A 187 5.68 10.34 -24.77
CA GLU A 187 4.84 11.24 -23.99
C GLU A 187 4.06 12.20 -24.90
N VAL A 188 2.76 12.30 -24.63
CA VAL A 188 1.88 13.24 -25.29
C VAL A 188 1.94 14.58 -24.58
N ASP A 189 2.07 15.66 -25.35
CA ASP A 189 2.01 17.02 -24.83
C ASP A 189 0.55 17.41 -24.59
N LYS A 190 0.21 17.67 -23.31
CA LYS A 190 -1.13 18.06 -22.86
C LYS A 190 -1.28 19.57 -22.70
N SER A 191 -0.31 20.35 -23.19
CA SER A 191 -0.39 21.80 -23.23
C SER A 191 -1.57 22.26 -24.09
N GLU A 192 -2.09 23.45 -23.79
CA GLU A 192 -3.25 24.02 -24.47
C GLU A 192 -3.04 24.09 -25.99
N GLY A 193 -4.02 23.63 -26.76
CA GLY A 193 -3.96 23.59 -28.23
C GLY A 193 -3.13 22.44 -28.84
N LYS A 194 -2.28 21.76 -28.07
CA LYS A 194 -1.48 20.62 -28.57
C LYS A 194 -2.20 19.29 -28.46
N PHE A 195 -3.16 19.16 -27.53
CA PHE A 195 -4.09 18.04 -27.40
C PHE A 195 -5.53 18.54 -27.42
N TRP A 196 -6.33 18.08 -28.38
CA TRP A 196 -7.74 18.45 -28.45
C TRP A 196 -8.58 17.39 -29.16
N THR A 197 -9.88 17.42 -28.88
CA THR A 197 -10.88 16.59 -29.55
C THR A 197 -12.08 17.41 -29.94
N LEU A 198 -12.69 17.11 -31.09
CA LEU A 198 -13.89 17.77 -31.59
C LEU A 198 -14.85 16.73 -32.15
N TRP A 199 -16.11 16.79 -31.71
CA TRP A 199 -17.19 15.99 -32.28
C TRP A 199 -18.11 16.91 -33.07
N ASN A 200 -18.12 16.78 -34.40
CA ASN A 200 -19.09 17.47 -35.24
C ASN A 200 -20.34 16.59 -35.40
N ARG A 201 -21.45 17.00 -34.79
CA ARG A 201 -22.72 16.26 -34.82
C ARG A 201 -23.37 16.27 -36.21
N ASP A 202 -23.18 17.33 -36.98
CA ASP A 202 -23.82 17.52 -38.28
C ASP A 202 -23.15 16.68 -39.37
N SER A 203 -21.81 16.73 -39.43
CA SER A 203 -21.04 15.88 -40.36
C SER A 203 -20.81 14.46 -39.83
N LYS A 204 -21.12 14.22 -38.55
CA LYS A 204 -20.84 12.98 -37.81
C LYS A 204 -19.36 12.56 -37.88
N GLN A 205 -18.48 13.54 -37.74
CA GLN A 205 -17.03 13.36 -37.78
C GLN A 205 -16.39 13.64 -36.41
N PHE A 206 -15.58 12.70 -35.96
CA PHE A 206 -14.80 12.83 -34.74
C PHE A 206 -13.34 13.14 -35.07
N PHE A 207 -12.85 14.23 -34.53
CA PHE A 207 -11.46 14.65 -34.65
C PHE A 207 -10.75 14.50 -33.31
N LEU A 208 -9.54 14.00 -33.36
CA LEU A 208 -8.62 13.96 -32.23
C LEU A 208 -7.23 14.28 -32.73
N GLN A 209 -6.61 15.30 -32.14
CA GLN A 209 -5.24 15.67 -32.44
C GLN A 209 -4.42 15.66 -31.17
N PHE A 210 -3.21 15.15 -31.25
CA PHE A 210 -2.21 15.33 -30.22
C PHE A 210 -0.80 15.47 -30.80
N SER A 211 0.03 16.20 -30.07
CA SER A 211 1.46 16.35 -30.36
C SER A 211 2.29 15.51 -29.38
N PHE A 212 3.37 14.91 -29.86
CA PHE A 212 4.34 14.27 -28.98
C PHE A 212 5.26 15.32 -28.39
N LYS A 213 5.64 15.14 -27.13
CA LYS A 213 6.71 15.91 -26.54
C LYS A 213 7.99 15.71 -27.35
N LEU A 214 8.74 16.80 -27.51
CA LEU A 214 10.11 16.74 -28.00
C LEU A 214 10.91 15.90 -27.02
N GLU A 215 11.42 14.76 -27.48
CA GLU A 215 12.43 14.07 -26.72
C GLU A 215 13.67 14.96 -26.77
N ALA A 216 14.08 15.47 -25.61
CA ALA A 216 15.42 15.99 -25.48
C ALA A 216 16.34 14.82 -25.87
N LYS A 217 17.07 14.95 -26.99
CA LYS A 217 18.15 14.00 -27.30
C LYS A 217 18.93 13.79 -26.01
N PRO A 218 19.12 12.55 -25.53
CA PRO A 218 20.03 12.33 -24.42
C PRO A 218 21.32 13.05 -24.80
N LYS A 219 21.76 13.98 -23.96
CA LYS A 219 23.09 14.57 -24.10
C LYS A 219 24.04 13.38 -24.03
N ILE A 220 24.50 12.91 -25.18
CA ILE A 220 25.62 12.00 -25.25
C ILE A 220 26.75 12.82 -24.65
N LEU A 221 27.04 12.60 -23.36
CA LEU A 221 28.31 13.02 -22.79
C LEU A 221 29.35 12.31 -23.66
N ALA A 222 30.02 13.08 -24.50
CA ALA A 222 31.16 12.61 -25.24
C ALA A 222 32.13 11.99 -24.22
N PRO A 223 32.61 10.74 -24.40
CA PRO A 223 33.69 10.23 -23.60
C PRO A 223 34.96 10.94 -24.06
N GLY A 224 35.29 12.04 -23.39
CA GLY A 224 36.34 12.95 -23.85
C GLY A 224 36.68 14.01 -22.82
N ALA A 225 36.96 13.59 -21.58
CA ALA A 225 37.73 14.40 -20.64
C ALA A 225 38.56 13.43 -19.77
N SER A 226 39.82 13.31 -20.14
CA SER A 226 40.88 12.67 -19.38
C SER A 226 40.92 13.23 -17.95
N HIS A 227 40.58 12.40 -16.97
CA HIS A 227 40.86 12.69 -15.58
C HIS A 227 42.38 12.69 -15.37
N ASN A 228 42.93 13.89 -15.20
CA ASN A 228 44.29 14.11 -14.74
C ASN A 228 44.39 13.59 -13.29
N MET A 229 45.11 12.48 -13.09
CA MET A 229 45.40 11.97 -11.74
C MET A 229 46.47 12.84 -11.08
N GLN A 230 46.04 13.86 -10.36
CA GLN A 230 46.93 14.68 -9.54
C GLN A 230 47.07 14.01 -8.17
N ALA A 231 48.29 13.56 -7.89
CA ALA A 231 48.70 12.86 -6.69
C ALA A 231 48.34 13.64 -5.41
N LEU A 232 47.67 12.96 -4.48
CA LEU A 232 47.48 13.39 -3.09
C LEU A 232 48.84 13.47 -2.40
N GLN A 233 49.34 14.68 -2.17
CA GLN A 233 50.45 14.89 -1.24
C GLN A 233 49.92 14.93 0.20
N PRO A 234 50.59 14.28 1.17
CA PRO A 234 50.21 14.36 2.58
C PRO A 234 50.55 15.73 3.20
N PRO A 235 49.82 16.16 4.25
CA PRO A 235 49.98 17.50 4.83
C PRO A 235 51.29 17.65 5.63
N PRO A 236 51.84 18.88 5.74
CA PRO A 236 53.09 19.15 6.45
C PRO A 236 52.93 19.08 7.98
N PRO A 237 54.02 18.76 8.71
CA PRO A 237 54.00 18.67 10.17
C PRO A 237 53.91 20.05 10.87
N PRO A 238 53.40 20.10 12.11
CA PRO A 238 53.21 21.34 12.85
C PRO A 238 54.53 21.97 13.35
N PRO A 239 54.57 23.30 13.52
CA PRO A 239 55.76 24.02 13.98
C PRO A 239 56.03 23.83 15.48
N PRO A 240 57.30 23.93 15.92
CA PRO A 240 57.68 23.81 17.33
C PRO A 240 57.26 25.02 18.17
N PRO A 241 56.96 24.82 19.47
CA PRO A 241 56.49 25.88 20.35
C PRO A 241 57.61 26.87 20.73
N SER A 242 57.36 28.15 20.50
CA SER A 242 58.16 29.27 20.97
C SER A 242 57.84 29.56 22.44
N GLY A 243 58.75 29.19 23.35
CA GLY A 243 58.71 29.59 24.76
C GLY A 243 59.39 30.93 24.98
N SER A 244 58.60 31.98 25.24
CA SER A 244 58.95 33.06 26.17
C SER A 244 59.09 32.47 27.58
N GLY A 245 59.96 32.87 28.50
CA GLY A 245 60.89 33.99 28.62
C GLY A 245 61.43 33.99 30.07
N SER A 246 62.63 34.55 30.27
CA SER A 246 63.18 35.17 31.49
C SER A 246 62.98 34.54 32.89
N SER A 247 64.08 34.23 33.59
CA SER A 247 64.49 34.83 34.89
C SER A 247 65.46 33.92 35.65
N GLY A 248 66.52 34.52 36.19
CA GLY A 248 67.62 33.90 36.92
C GLY A 248 68.87 34.75 36.80
#